data_AF-A0A316C0M5-F1
#
_entry.id   AF-A0A316C0M5-F1
#
_cell.length_a   1.000
_cell.length_b   1.000
_cell.length_c   1.000
_cell.angle_alpha   90.00
_cell.angle_beta   90.00
_cell.angle_gamma   90.00
#
_symmetry.space_group_name_H-M   'P 1'
#
loop_
_entity.id
_entity.type
_entity.pdbx_description
1 polymer ?
#
loop_
_entity_poly.entity_id
_entity_poly.type
_entity_poly.pdbx_seq_one_letter_code
_entity_poly.pdbx_strand_id
1 'polypeptide(L)'
;MSDSLPITEEWLKAVGFKWHQLDRQPSKHWLLWLGEAAAGDGRFTSFEDIGIEVADMRYKNSAGDTMGDTAWFVWFRGDCAGRYHRFIHVRHMRWQHELIKLVEAISGQDWNPDNHLYGSVRSPARAARIREEDQRLDRQMVREGYPWAEIEKDDSRGRALPEHMEAHEKTMAGQK
;
A
#
# COMPACT_ATOMS: atom_id res chain seq x y z
N MET A 1 -25.25 4.52 17.96
CA MET A 1 -25.33 4.07 16.55
C MET A 1 -24.13 4.69 15.87
N SER A 2 -23.13 3.91 15.42
CA SER A 2 -22.03 4.51 14.66
C SER A 2 -22.59 5.02 13.34
N ASP A 3 -22.32 6.29 13.00
CA ASP A 3 -22.71 6.85 11.72
C ASP A 3 -22.21 5.94 10.59
N SER A 4 -23.15 5.52 9.73
CA SER A 4 -22.85 4.64 8.60
C SER A 4 -22.21 5.46 7.50
N LEU A 5 -20.93 5.76 7.66
CA LEU A 5 -20.14 6.48 6.67
C LEU A 5 -19.85 5.57 5.47
N PRO A 6 -20.03 6.04 4.22
CA PRO A 6 -19.74 5.26 3.02
C PRO A 6 -18.23 5.12 2.78
N ILE A 7 -17.83 4.05 2.12
CA ILE A 7 -16.46 3.90 1.62
C ILE A 7 -16.23 4.89 0.46
N THR A 8 -15.12 5.63 0.52
CA THR A 8 -14.68 6.60 -0.51
C THR A 8 -13.19 6.45 -0.78
N GLU A 9 -12.72 6.91 -1.94
CA GLU A 9 -11.28 6.91 -2.26
C GLU A 9 -10.47 7.77 -1.28
N GLU A 10 -11.01 8.93 -0.90
CA GLU A 10 -10.40 9.86 0.04
C GLU A 10 -10.22 9.21 1.40
N TRP A 11 -11.23 8.48 1.87
CA TRP A 11 -11.16 7.73 3.11
C TRP A 11 -10.14 6.59 3.03
N LEU A 12 -10.19 5.77 1.97
CA LEU A 12 -9.23 4.67 1.77
C LEU A 12 -7.78 5.17 1.78
N LYS A 13 -7.50 6.27 1.08
CA LYS A 13 -6.21 6.94 1.09
C LYS A 13 -5.81 7.41 2.49
N ALA A 14 -6.73 8.05 3.21
CA ALA A 14 -6.49 8.57 4.54
C ALA A 14 -6.19 7.46 5.56
N VAL A 15 -6.82 6.29 5.41
CA VAL A 15 -6.63 5.15 6.31
C VAL A 15 -5.54 4.17 5.86
N GLY A 16 -4.69 4.59 4.92
CA GLY A 16 -3.45 3.88 4.59
C GLY A 16 -3.54 2.85 3.45
N PHE A 17 -4.69 2.68 2.79
CA PHE A 17 -4.75 1.84 1.58
C PHE A 17 -3.90 2.47 0.47
N LYS A 18 -3.26 1.61 -0.32
CA LYS A 18 -2.50 2.01 -1.52
C LYS A 18 -3.21 1.53 -2.76
N TRP A 19 -3.43 2.44 -3.69
CA TRP A 19 -4.06 2.08 -4.95
C TRP A 19 -3.02 1.63 -5.97
N HIS A 20 -3.46 0.74 -6.84
CA HIS A 20 -2.82 0.37 -8.09
C HIS A 20 -3.92 0.14 -9.13
N GLN A 21 -3.55 0.02 -10.40
CA GLN A 21 -4.48 -0.30 -11.47
C GLN A 21 -3.88 -1.44 -12.28
N LEU A 22 -4.61 -2.55 -12.38
CA LEU A 22 -4.20 -3.68 -13.19
C LEU A 22 -4.53 -3.40 -14.66
N ASP A 23 -3.78 -4.03 -15.57
CA ASP A 23 -4.06 -3.92 -17.00
C ASP A 23 -5.51 -4.36 -17.28
N ARG A 24 -6.20 -3.59 -18.13
CA ARG A 24 -7.61 -3.80 -18.53
C ARG A 24 -8.64 -3.72 -17.40
N GLN A 25 -8.28 -3.24 -16.20
CA GLN A 25 -9.25 -2.92 -15.15
C GLN A 25 -9.65 -1.43 -15.22
N PRO A 26 -10.95 -1.10 -15.28
CA PRO A 26 -11.40 0.27 -15.50
C PRO A 26 -11.30 1.15 -14.24
N SER A 27 -11.20 0.57 -13.05
CA SER A 27 -11.20 1.27 -11.77
C SER A 27 -9.88 1.07 -11.00
N LYS A 28 -9.65 1.92 -9.99
CA LYS A 28 -8.52 1.78 -9.07
C LYS A 28 -8.80 0.64 -8.09
N HIS A 29 -7.77 -0.14 -7.82
CA HIS A 29 -7.77 -1.20 -6.81
C HIS A 29 -6.99 -0.73 -5.60
N TRP A 30 -7.66 -0.56 -4.47
CA TRP A 30 -7.11 -0.11 -3.21
C TRP A 30 -6.78 -1.31 -2.33
N LEU A 31 -5.53 -1.43 -1.93
CA LEU A 31 -5.00 -2.59 -1.22
C LEU A 31 -4.44 -2.19 0.13
N LEU A 32 -4.75 -3.00 1.14
CA LEU A 32 -4.14 -2.96 2.46
C LEU A 32 -3.65 -4.37 2.82
N TRP A 33 -2.34 -4.53 2.97
CA TRP A 33 -1.70 -5.79 3.39
C TRP A 33 -1.79 -6.02 4.90
N LEU A 34 -2.00 -7.27 5.30
CA LEU A 34 -2.24 -7.65 6.70
C LEU A 34 -1.23 -8.68 7.22
N GLY A 35 -0.37 -9.27 6.38
CA GLY A 35 0.51 -10.37 6.78
C GLY A 35 1.49 -10.03 7.89
N GLU A 36 2.08 -8.84 7.89
CA GLU A 36 3.04 -8.47 8.95
C GLU A 36 2.36 -8.33 10.32
N ALA A 37 1.11 -7.84 10.33
CA ALA A 37 0.31 -7.74 11.55
C ALA A 37 0.07 -9.11 12.21
N ALA A 38 -0.04 -10.17 11.39
CA ALA A 38 -0.27 -11.54 11.84
C ALA A 38 1.03 -12.30 12.18
N ALA A 39 2.12 -12.09 11.41
CA ALA A 39 3.37 -12.85 11.56
C ALA A 39 4.28 -12.34 12.69
N GLY A 40 4.20 -11.05 13.04
CA GLY A 40 4.96 -10.45 14.16
C GLY A 40 6.50 -10.38 14.00
N ASP A 41 7.07 -11.00 12.95
CA ASP A 41 8.51 -11.12 12.73
C ASP A 41 9.09 -10.09 11.74
N GLY A 42 8.24 -9.24 11.17
CA GLY A 42 8.64 -8.17 10.27
C GLY A 42 8.97 -8.61 8.84
N ARG A 43 8.61 -9.83 8.44
CA ARG A 43 8.76 -10.29 7.05
C ARG A 43 7.63 -9.75 6.18
N PHE A 44 8.00 -9.10 5.08
CA PHE A 44 7.08 -8.40 4.17
C PHE A 44 6.40 -9.31 3.14
N THR A 45 6.75 -10.60 3.08
CA THR A 45 6.25 -11.56 2.10
C THR A 45 6.40 -12.97 2.66
N SER A 46 5.41 -13.47 3.39
CA SER A 46 5.34 -14.87 3.80
C SER A 46 4.13 -15.54 3.14
N PHE A 47 4.02 -16.87 3.21
CA PHE A 47 2.83 -17.59 2.73
C PHE A 47 1.53 -17.17 3.45
N GLU A 48 1.66 -16.47 4.57
CA GLU A 48 0.57 -15.98 5.41
C GLU A 48 0.17 -14.54 5.03
N ASP A 49 0.87 -13.92 4.08
CA ASP A 49 0.56 -12.55 3.69
C ASP A 49 -0.73 -12.48 2.86
N ILE A 50 -1.74 -11.91 3.50
CA ILE A 50 -3.07 -11.66 2.98
C ILE A 50 -3.32 -10.16 2.96
N GLY A 51 -3.87 -9.67 1.86
CA GLY A 51 -4.33 -8.30 1.71
C GLY A 51 -5.82 -8.25 1.51
N ILE A 52 -6.42 -7.14 1.91
CA ILE A 52 -7.79 -6.79 1.53
C ILE A 52 -7.70 -5.78 0.40
N GLU A 53 -8.27 -6.16 -0.75
CA GLU A 53 -8.36 -5.30 -1.92
C GLU A 53 -9.81 -4.87 -2.14
N VAL A 54 -10.00 -3.59 -2.43
CA VAL A 54 -11.31 -3.02 -2.76
C VAL A 54 -11.27 -2.20 -4.03
N ALA A 55 -12.32 -2.29 -4.85
CA ALA A 55 -12.47 -1.48 -6.05
C ALA A 55 -13.91 -0.98 -6.18
N ASP A 56 -14.06 0.24 -6.72
CA ASP A 56 -15.36 0.84 -6.96
C ASP A 56 -16.13 0.00 -7.99
N MET A 57 -17.40 -0.33 -7.70
CA MET A 57 -18.26 -1.04 -8.65
C MET A 57 -18.76 -0.14 -9.78
N ARG A 58 -18.56 1.17 -9.65
CA ARG A 58 -18.96 2.13 -10.67
C ARG A 58 -17.95 2.15 -11.82
N TYR A 59 -18.47 2.16 -13.03
CA TYR A 59 -17.68 2.20 -14.25
C TYR A 59 -18.30 3.15 -15.27
N LYS A 60 -17.48 3.61 -16.22
CA LYS A 60 -17.92 4.43 -17.34
C LYS A 60 -18.35 3.55 -18.51
N ASN A 61 -19.58 3.73 -18.99
CA ASN A 61 -20.05 3.06 -20.21
C ASN A 61 -19.47 3.75 -21.47
N SER A 62 -19.79 3.23 -22.66
CA SER A 62 -19.34 3.81 -23.94
C SER A 62 -19.87 5.23 -24.22
N ALA A 63 -20.95 5.64 -23.54
CA ALA A 63 -21.51 6.99 -23.63
C ALA A 63 -20.89 7.96 -22.59
N GLY A 64 -20.02 7.47 -21.69
CA GLY A 64 -19.42 8.26 -20.62
C GLY A 64 -20.25 8.37 -19.34
N ASP A 65 -21.41 7.71 -19.27
CA ASP A 65 -22.25 7.67 -18.08
C ASP A 65 -21.63 6.77 -17.01
N THR A 66 -21.82 7.14 -15.75
CA THR A 66 -21.46 6.28 -14.61
C THR A 66 -22.55 5.24 -14.39
N MET A 67 -22.22 3.97 -14.58
CA MET A 67 -23.07 2.81 -14.32
C MET A 67 -22.57 2.06 -13.07
N GLY A 68 -23.41 1.20 -12.48
CA GLY A 68 -23.03 0.33 -11.35
C GLY A 68 -23.72 0.69 -10.03
N ASP A 69 -23.36 -0.04 -8.96
CA ASP A 69 -23.82 0.23 -7.59
C ASP A 69 -22.80 1.13 -6.87
N THR A 70 -23.26 1.84 -5.83
CA THR A 70 -22.44 2.56 -4.85
C THR A 70 -21.60 1.66 -3.93
N ALA A 71 -21.78 0.34 -4.01
CA ALA A 71 -20.97 -0.61 -3.28
C ALA A 71 -19.57 -0.76 -3.88
N TRP A 72 -18.70 -1.37 -3.09
CA TRP A 72 -17.32 -1.70 -3.44
C TRP A 72 -17.19 -3.21 -3.54
N PHE A 73 -16.49 -3.68 -4.58
CA PHE A 73 -16.01 -5.05 -4.60
C PHE A 73 -14.95 -5.22 -3.52
N VAL A 74 -14.96 -6.35 -2.81
CA VAL A 74 -13.97 -6.67 -1.79
C VAL A 74 -13.42 -8.07 -2.04
N TRP A 75 -12.09 -8.18 -2.09
CA TRP A 75 -11.38 -9.44 -2.27
C TRP A 75 -10.32 -9.64 -1.20
N PHE A 76 -10.07 -10.90 -0.87
CA PHE A 76 -8.79 -11.29 -0.32
C PHE A 76 -7.79 -11.50 -1.43
N ARG A 77 -6.60 -10.93 -1.25
CA ARG A 77 -5.45 -11.09 -2.13
C ARG A 77 -4.34 -11.81 -1.39
N GLY A 78 -3.79 -12.86 -1.96
CA GLY A 78 -2.57 -13.48 -1.46
C GLY A 78 -1.36 -13.10 -2.31
N ASP A 79 -0.19 -12.91 -1.70
CA ASP A 79 1.09 -12.70 -2.41
C ASP A 79 2.06 -13.88 -2.30
N CYS A 80 1.53 -15.09 -2.29
CA CYS A 80 2.36 -16.29 -2.32
C CYS A 80 3.18 -16.33 -3.62
N ALA A 81 4.51 -16.19 -3.50
CA ALA A 81 5.50 -16.30 -4.57
C ALA A 81 5.45 -15.19 -5.65
N GLY A 82 5.08 -13.96 -5.28
CA GLY A 82 5.05 -12.82 -6.22
C GLY A 82 3.99 -12.97 -7.32
N ARG A 83 3.03 -13.86 -7.10
CA ARG A 83 1.97 -14.22 -8.04
C ARG A 83 0.71 -13.45 -7.67
N TYR A 84 0.74 -12.15 -8.00
CA TYR A 84 -0.27 -11.12 -7.77
C TYR A 84 -1.64 -11.35 -8.44
N HIS A 85 -2.17 -12.57 -8.43
CA HIS A 85 -3.40 -12.93 -9.15
C HIS A 85 -4.35 -13.85 -8.37
N ARG A 86 -4.07 -14.13 -7.09
CA ARG A 86 -4.95 -14.98 -6.27
C ARG A 86 -5.95 -14.12 -5.52
N PHE A 87 -7.14 -14.01 -6.11
CA PHE A 87 -8.25 -13.26 -5.54
C PHE A 87 -9.36 -14.21 -5.09
N ILE A 88 -9.82 -14.05 -3.86
CA ILE A 88 -11.07 -14.65 -3.38
C ILE A 88 -12.04 -13.51 -3.15
N HIS A 89 -13.11 -13.44 -3.95
CA HIS A 89 -14.17 -12.47 -3.72
C HIS A 89 -14.85 -12.75 -2.38
N VAL A 90 -14.95 -11.74 -1.53
CA VAL A 90 -15.55 -11.85 -0.20
C VAL A 90 -17.02 -11.49 -0.29
N ARG A 91 -17.32 -10.24 -0.65
CA ARG A 91 -18.66 -9.69 -0.86
C ARG A 91 -18.56 -8.26 -1.37
N HIS A 92 -19.70 -7.66 -1.66
CA HIS A 92 -19.79 -6.21 -1.81
C HIS A 92 -19.99 -5.54 -0.43
N MET A 93 -19.33 -4.40 -0.22
CA MET A 93 -19.47 -3.59 1.00
C MET A 93 -19.80 -2.16 0.63
N ARG A 94 -20.57 -1.47 1.47
CA ARG A 94 -20.95 -0.06 1.26
C ARG A 94 -20.36 0.85 2.33
N TRP A 95 -20.24 0.33 3.54
CA TRP A 95 -19.98 1.14 4.71
C TRP A 95 -18.60 0.90 5.29
N GLN A 96 -17.97 1.96 5.81
CA GLN A 96 -16.64 1.90 6.41
C GLN A 96 -16.58 0.87 7.55
N HIS A 97 -17.62 0.79 8.39
CA HIS A 97 -17.65 -0.15 9.51
C HIS A 97 -17.57 -1.62 9.07
N GLU A 98 -18.10 -1.99 7.89
CA GLU A 98 -17.99 -3.36 7.36
C GLU A 98 -16.54 -3.70 7.04
N LEU A 99 -15.85 -2.78 6.35
CA LEU A 99 -14.45 -2.96 5.96
C LEU A 99 -13.52 -2.92 7.18
N ILE A 100 -13.78 -2.02 8.13
CA ILE A 100 -13.06 -1.95 9.41
C ILE A 100 -13.13 -3.28 10.14
N LYS A 101 -14.34 -3.85 10.29
CA LYS A 101 -14.52 -5.13 10.98
C LYS A 101 -13.85 -6.28 10.26
N LEU A 102 -13.80 -6.25 8.93
CA LEU A 102 -13.04 -7.23 8.15
C LEU A 102 -11.54 -7.12 8.40
N VAL A 103 -10.99 -5.89 8.40
CA VAL A 103 -9.56 -5.65 8.67
C VAL A 103 -9.20 -6.12 10.08
N GLU A 104 -10.00 -5.77 11.09
CA GLU A 104 -9.78 -6.22 12.47
C GLU A 104 -9.82 -7.75 12.59
N ALA A 105 -10.83 -8.38 11.98
CA ALA A 105 -11.02 -9.82 12.05
C ALA A 105 -9.87 -10.62 11.40
N ILE A 106 -9.31 -10.12 10.30
CA ILE A 106 -8.24 -10.82 9.58
C ILE A 106 -6.85 -10.48 10.13
N SER A 107 -6.61 -9.23 10.52
CA SER A 107 -5.32 -8.82 11.09
C SER A 107 -5.13 -9.23 12.55
N GLY A 108 -6.24 -9.49 13.28
CA GLY A 108 -6.21 -9.72 14.72
C GLY A 108 -5.86 -8.49 15.55
N GLN A 109 -5.91 -7.29 14.96
CA GLN A 109 -5.60 -6.02 15.63
C GLN A 109 -6.81 -5.09 15.62
N ASP A 110 -6.94 -4.27 16.66
CA ASP A 110 -7.93 -3.19 16.70
C ASP A 110 -7.67 -2.16 15.60
N TRP A 111 -8.74 -1.56 15.08
CA TRP A 111 -8.63 -0.56 14.03
C TRP A 111 -7.88 0.68 14.48
N ASN A 112 -6.68 0.88 13.93
CA ASN A 112 -5.88 2.08 14.15
C ASN A 112 -5.17 2.50 12.85
N PRO A 113 -5.75 3.44 12.08
CA PRO A 113 -5.18 3.93 10.83
C PRO A 113 -3.76 4.49 10.94
N ASP A 114 -3.36 4.99 12.10
CA ASP A 114 -1.99 5.50 12.28
C ASP A 114 -0.98 4.38 12.06
N ASN A 115 -1.34 3.14 12.35
CA ASN A 115 -0.49 1.97 12.18
C ASN A 115 -0.55 1.39 10.76
N HIS A 116 -1.34 1.96 9.86
CA HIS A 116 -1.41 1.53 8.46
C HIS A 116 -0.34 2.22 7.63
N LEU A 117 0.90 1.77 7.78
CA LEU A 117 2.07 2.39 7.15
C LEU A 117 2.39 1.70 5.82
N TYR A 118 2.59 2.52 4.79
CA TYR A 118 3.05 2.09 3.47
C TYR A 118 2.15 1.04 2.78
N GLY A 119 0.84 1.06 3.04
CA GLY A 119 -0.08 0.08 2.45
C GLY A 119 -0.18 -1.23 3.22
N SER A 120 0.24 -1.26 4.49
CA SER A 120 0.12 -2.45 5.33
C SER A 120 -0.25 -2.09 6.76
N VAL A 121 -1.00 -2.96 7.42
CA VAL A 121 -1.27 -2.91 8.86
C VAL A 121 -0.02 -3.35 9.62
N ARG A 122 0.39 -2.56 10.61
CA ARG A 122 1.55 -2.80 11.47
C ARG A 122 1.09 -2.97 12.91
N SER A 123 1.82 -3.76 13.70
CA SER A 123 1.64 -3.69 15.16
C SER A 123 2.00 -2.30 15.69
N PRO A 124 1.40 -1.83 16.81
CA PRO A 124 1.71 -0.53 17.39
C PRO A 124 3.21 -0.31 17.64
N ALA A 125 3.89 -1.32 18.19
CA ALA A 125 5.33 -1.28 18.44
C ALA A 125 6.15 -1.13 17.14
N ARG A 126 5.74 -1.82 16.07
CA ARG A 126 6.41 -1.74 14.77
C ARG A 126 6.17 -0.40 14.10
N ALA A 127 4.93 0.10 14.14
CA ALA A 127 4.59 1.41 13.61
C ALA A 127 5.40 2.51 14.31
N ALA A 128 5.51 2.46 15.64
CA ALA A 128 6.34 3.38 16.42
C ALA A 128 7.81 3.33 15.98
N ARG A 129 8.41 2.12 15.90
CA ARG A 129 9.79 1.94 15.42
C ARG A 129 10.00 2.51 14.02
N ILE A 130 9.07 2.27 13.09
CA ILE A 130 9.18 2.80 11.71
C ILE A 130 9.15 4.34 11.72
N ARG A 131 8.27 4.95 12.53
CA ARG A 131 8.23 6.42 12.66
C ARG A 131 9.51 6.98 13.28
N GLU A 132 10.08 6.32 14.28
CA GLU A 132 11.38 6.70 14.86
C GLU A 132 12.50 6.57 13.83
N GLU A 133 12.53 5.48 13.05
CA GLU A 133 13.52 5.32 11.98
C GLU A 133 13.39 6.40 10.90
N ASP A 134 12.16 6.82 10.57
CA ASP A 134 11.91 7.88 9.59
C ASP A 134 12.30 9.28 10.09
N GLN A 135 12.46 9.46 11.41
CA GLN A 135 12.99 10.69 12.01
C GLN A 135 14.52 10.73 12.08
N ARG A 136 15.21 9.63 11.72
CA ARG A 136 16.67 9.64 11.72
C ARG A 136 17.21 10.65 10.72
N LEU A 137 18.18 11.45 11.17
CA LEU A 137 18.78 12.53 10.39
C LEU A 137 19.35 12.05 9.05
N ASP A 138 19.96 10.86 9.01
CA ASP A 138 20.49 10.28 7.78
C ASP A 138 19.39 10.03 6.72
N ARG A 139 18.22 9.53 7.14
CA ARG A 139 17.08 9.35 6.23
C ARG A 139 16.48 10.68 5.76
N GLN A 140 16.42 11.68 6.63
CA GLN A 140 15.95 13.02 6.28
C GLN A 140 16.88 13.66 5.24
N MET A 141 18.19 13.61 5.47
CA MET A 141 19.21 14.13 4.55
C MET A 141 19.14 13.48 3.16
N VAL A 142 18.90 12.16 3.08
CA VAL A 142 18.70 11.49 1.78
C VAL A 142 17.44 11.99 1.06
N ARG A 143 16.31 12.17 1.78
CA ARG A 143 15.05 12.66 1.17
C ARG A 143 15.14 14.10 0.69
N GLU A 144 15.85 14.94 1.43
CA GLU A 144 16.09 16.35 1.10
C GLU A 144 17.13 16.52 -0.01
N GLY A 145 17.74 15.42 -0.47
CA GLY A 145 18.77 15.45 -1.50
C GLY A 145 20.04 16.14 -1.01
N TYR A 146 20.36 16.00 0.27
CA TYR A 146 21.54 16.62 0.85
C TYR A 146 22.80 16.10 0.13
N PRO A 147 23.64 16.99 -0.40
CA PRO A 147 24.86 16.60 -1.10
C PRO A 147 25.89 16.10 -0.09
N TRP A 148 26.25 14.82 -0.19
CA TRP A 148 27.21 14.16 0.68
C TRP A 148 28.66 14.42 0.26
N ALA A 149 28.87 14.67 -1.03
CA ALA A 149 30.17 15.03 -1.59
C ALA A 149 30.15 16.47 -2.14
N GLU A 150 31.30 17.15 -2.13
CA GLU A 150 31.46 18.47 -2.76
C GLU A 150 31.01 18.47 -4.24
N ILE A 151 31.24 17.36 -4.92
CA ILE A 151 30.88 17.19 -6.33
C ILE A 151 29.37 17.05 -6.59
N GLU A 152 28.57 16.86 -5.54
CA GLU A 152 27.11 16.79 -5.58
C GLU A 152 26.46 18.16 -5.32
N LYS A 153 27.25 19.16 -4.91
CA LYS A 153 26.80 20.55 -4.71
C LYS A 153 26.80 21.38 -6.00
N ASP A 154 27.27 20.81 -7.11
CA ASP A 154 27.35 21.48 -8.42
C ASP A 154 26.05 21.28 -9.21
N ASP A 155 25.18 22.30 -9.18
CA ASP A 155 23.87 22.31 -9.88
C ASP A 155 23.98 22.30 -11.41
N SER A 156 25.17 22.55 -11.98
CA SER A 156 25.41 22.46 -13.42
C SER A 156 25.61 21.02 -13.90
N ARG A 157 25.79 20.09 -12.97
CA ARG A 157 26.02 18.68 -13.29
C ARG A 157 24.70 17.95 -13.53
N GLY A 158 24.59 17.30 -14.69
CA GLY A 158 23.53 16.34 -14.94
C GLY A 158 23.58 15.23 -13.89
N ARG A 159 22.46 15.01 -13.17
CA ARG A 159 22.31 13.88 -12.25
C ARG A 159 22.65 12.56 -12.96
N ALA A 160 23.01 11.54 -12.19
CA ALA A 160 23.19 10.20 -12.75
C ALA A 160 21.96 9.84 -13.59
N LEU A 161 22.19 9.55 -14.87
CA LEU A 161 21.12 9.14 -15.77
C LEU A 161 20.53 7.81 -15.28
N PRO A 162 19.24 7.53 -15.54
CA PRO A 162 18.59 6.29 -15.13
C PRO A 162 19.40 5.03 -15.50
N GLU A 163 20.07 5.02 -16.66
CA GLU A 163 20.88 3.87 -17.09
C GLU A 163 22.11 3.62 -16.20
N HIS A 164 22.65 4.66 -15.56
CA HIS A 164 23.78 4.53 -14.62
C HIS A 164 23.35 3.93 -13.28
N MET A 165 22.13 4.26 -12.85
CA MET A 165 21.54 3.70 -11.63
C MET A 165 21.24 2.21 -11.82
N GLU A 166 20.65 1.84 -12.97
CA GLU A 166 20.37 0.43 -13.32
C GLU A 166 21.66 -0.42 -13.44
N ALA A 167 22.73 0.15 -13.98
CA ALA A 167 24.02 -0.54 -14.06
C ALA A 167 24.64 -0.77 -12.66
N HIS A 168 24.52 0.19 -11.76
CA HIS A 168 24.99 0.06 -10.39
C HIS A 168 24.22 -1.03 -9.63
N GLU A 169 22.90 -1.07 -9.78
CA GLU A 169 22.05 -2.12 -9.20
C GLU A 169 22.41 -3.51 -9.71
N LYS A 170 22.66 -3.67 -11.02
CA LYS A 170 23.14 -4.95 -11.59
C LYS A 170 24.51 -5.37 -11.06
N THR A 171 25.40 -4.41 -10.82
CA THR A 171 26.76 -4.67 -10.31
C THR A 171 26.72 -5.10 -8.83
N MET A 172 25.86 -4.45 -8.03
CA MET A 172 25.61 -4.83 -6.63
C MET A 172 24.89 -6.18 -6.52
N ALA A 173 24.01 -6.52 -7.46
CA ALA A 173 23.33 -7.81 -7.51
C ALA A 173 24.25 -8.97 -7.93
N GLY A 174 25.35 -8.70 -8.64
CA GLY A 174 26.35 -9.69 -9.07
C GLY A 174 27.49 -9.93 -8.07
N GLN A 175 27.52 -9.23 -6.93
CA GLN A 175 28.53 -9.39 -5.87
C GLN A 175 28.06 -10.26 -4.70
N LYS A 176 27.00 -11.06 -4.88
CA LYS A 176 26.60 -12.13 -3.95
C LYS A 176 27.07 -13.50 -4.42
#